data_AF-V6IVU5-F1
#
_entry.id   AF-V6IVU5-F1
#
_cell.length_a   1.000
_cell.length_b   1.000
_cell.length_c   1.000
_cell.angle_alpha   90.00
_cell.angle_beta   90.00
_cell.angle_gamma   90.00
#
_symmetry.space_group_name_H-M   'P 1'
#
loop_
_entity.id
_entity.type
_entity.pdbx_description
1 polymer ?
#
loop_
_entity_poly.entity_id
_entity_poly.type
_entity_poly.pdbx_seq_one_letter_code
_entity_poly.pdbx_strand_id
1 'polypeptide(L)' 'MKNFLDYKAEKEGIITPKSVIENLIKAINEGLVENVVFCVKTEDGEIKYGYSEQDQLQALGLFEAGKTLLLSDMDCY' A
#
# COMPACT_ATOMS: atom_id res chain seq x y z
N MET A 1 12.57 12.06 -5.55
CA MET A 1 13.96 12.45 -5.22
C MET A 1 14.09 12.45 -3.70
N LYS A 2 14.91 11.59 -3.08
CA LYS A 2 15.14 11.59 -1.62
C LYS A 2 15.88 12.87 -1.23
N ASN A 3 15.47 13.51 -0.13
CA ASN A 3 16.18 14.70 0.34
C ASN A 3 17.46 14.29 1.11
N PHE A 4 18.35 15.25 1.37
CA PHE A 4 19.62 15.00 2.04
C PHE A 4 19.49 14.42 3.48
N LEU A 5 18.44 14.79 4.21
CA LEU A 5 18.14 14.31 5.56
C LEU A 5 17.72 12.84 5.55
N ASP A 6 16.91 12.43 4.56
CA ASP A 6 16.51 11.03 4.39
C ASP A 6 17.72 10.13 4.14
N TYR A 7 18.65 10.59 3.28
CA TYR A 7 19.87 9.86 2.94
C TYR A 7 20.84 9.73 4.13
N LYS A 8 20.95 10.79 4.94
CA LYS A 8 21.77 10.78 6.15
C LYS A 8 21.19 9.84 7.21
N ALA A 9 19.88 9.90 7.44
CA ALA A 9 19.19 9.03 8.40
C ALA A 9 19.30 7.54 8.01
N GLU A 10 19.17 7.22 6.72
CA GLU A 10 19.35 5.86 6.19
C GLU A 10 20.78 5.33 6.44
N LYS A 11 21.81 6.17 6.25
CA LYS A 11 23.21 5.81 6.56
C LYS A 11 23.52 5.65 8.04
N GLU A 12 22.83 6.39 8.90
CA GLU A 12 23.01 6.34 10.36
C GLU A 12 22.14 5.26 11.03
N GLY A 13 21.38 4.47 10.25
CA GLY A 13 20.48 3.45 10.78
C GLY A 13 19.27 4.02 11.53
N ILE A 14 18.95 5.30 11.31
CA ILE A 14 17.86 6.00 11.98
C ILE A 14 16.56 5.72 11.22
N ILE A 15 15.57 5.16 11.93
CA ILE A 15 14.22 4.96 11.38
C ILE A 15 13.50 6.31 11.35
N THR A 16 13.10 6.75 10.17
CA THR A 16 12.28 7.95 9.97
C THR A 16 10.83 7.57 9.67
N PRO A 17 9.85 8.46 9.93
CA PRO A 17 8.46 8.22 9.54
C PRO A 17 8.32 7.89 8.04
N LYS A 18 9.10 8.56 7.19
CA LYS A 18 9.13 8.28 5.76
C LYS A 18 9.65 6.88 5.45
N SER A 19 10.76 6.45 6.06
CA SER A 19 11.27 5.10 5.84
C SER A 19 10.31 4.03 6.33
N VAL A 20 9.56 4.28 7.41
CA VAL A 20 8.50 3.37 7.88
C VAL A 20 7.41 3.21 6.81
N ILE A 21 6.95 4.31 6.22
CA ILE A 21 5.93 4.29 5.16
C ILE A 21 6.46 3.60 3.90
N GLU A 22 7.69 3.92 3.47
CA GLU A 22 8.32 3.29 2.29
C GLU A 22 8.47 1.77 2.48
N ASN A 23 8.88 1.32 3.68
CA ASN A 23 8.99 -0.09 4.01
C ASN A 23 7.62 -0.79 4.07
N LEU A 24 6.60 -0.12 4.62
CA LEU A 24 5.24 -0.65 4.64
C LEU A 24 4.69 -0.83 3.22
N ILE A 25 4.86 0.16 2.34
CA ILE A 25 4.46 0.08 0.94
C ILE A 25 5.17 -1.08 0.24
N LYS A 26 6.48 -1.24 0.47
CA LYS A 26 7.25 -2.35 -0.07
C LYS A 26 6.69 -3.70 0.39
N ALA A 27 6.43 -3.85 1.69
CA ALA A 27 5.88 -5.09 2.26
C ALA A 27 4.48 -5.43 1.72
N ILE A 28 3.64 -4.42 1.45
CA ILE A 28 2.34 -4.60 0.79
C ILE A 28 2.54 -5.11 -0.65
N ASN A 29 3.43 -4.48 -1.42
CA ASN A 29 3.70 -4.88 -2.82
C ASN A 29 4.33 -6.27 -2.94
N GLU A 30 5.12 -6.68 -1.95
CA GLU A 30 5.72 -8.02 -1.86
C GLU A 30 4.73 -9.08 -1.34
N GLY A 31 3.49 -8.69 -1.00
CA GLY A 31 2.47 -9.59 -0.46
C GLY A 31 2.76 -10.07 0.97
N LEU A 32 3.70 -9.42 1.67
CA LEU A 32 4.05 -9.74 3.06
C LEU A 32 3.05 -9.12 4.05
N VAL A 33 2.33 -8.08 3.64
CA VAL A 33 1.29 -7.40 4.40
C VAL A 33 0.01 -7.38 3.57
N GLU A 34 -0.97 -8.17 3.97
CA GLU A 34 -2.26 -8.24 3.28
C GLU A 34 -3.20 -7.11 3.68
N ASN A 35 -3.13 -6.67 4.94
CA ASN A 35 -4.04 -5.67 5.49
C ASN A 35 -3.31 -4.68 6.40
N VAL A 36 -3.75 -3.42 6.39
CA VAL A 36 -3.26 -2.35 7.26
C VAL A 36 -4.43 -1.79 8.06
N VAL A 37 -4.22 -1.58 9.35
CA VAL A 37 -5.15 -0.88 10.25
C VAL A 37 -4.51 0.41 10.72
N PHE A 38 -5.27 1.50 10.78
CA PHE A 38 -4.83 2.75 11.38
C PHE A 38 -5.83 3.27 12.42
N CYS A 39 -5.30 3.99 13.41
CA CYS A 39 -6.06 4.75 14.38
C CYS A 39 -5.30 6.05 14.65
N VAL A 40 -5.96 7.19 14.46
CA VAL A 40 -5.39 8.52 14.59
C VAL A 40 -6.34 9.44 15.36
N LYS A 41 -5.77 10.32 16.18
CA LYS A 41 -6.51 11.42 16.80
C LYS A 41 -6.35 12.67 15.94
N THR A 42 -7.45 13.27 15.51
CA THR A 42 -7.43 14.50 14.72
C THR A 42 -7.14 15.72 15.61
N GLU A 43 -6.85 16.85 14.98
CA GLU A 43 -6.66 18.14 15.68
C GLU A 43 -7.91 18.55 16.46
N ASP A 44 -9.10 18.20 15.95
CA ASP A 44 -10.40 18.44 16.62
C ASP A 44 -10.65 17.50 17.81
N GLY A 45 -9.73 16.57 18.07
CA GLY A 45 -9.81 15.62 19.17
C GLY A 45 -10.61 14.36 18.88
N GLU A 46 -11.12 14.20 17.66
CA GLU A 46 -11.84 12.99 17.22
C GLU A 46 -10.88 11.83 17.00
N ILE A 47 -11.32 10.61 17.32
CA ILE A 47 -10.59 9.39 16.98
C ILE A 47 -11.12 8.86 15.64
N LYS A 48 -10.25 8.81 14.62
CA LYS A 48 -10.52 8.19 13.33
C LYS A 48 -9.75 6.88 13.22
N TYR A 49 -10.42 5.83 12.81
CA TYR A 49 -9.79 4.54 12.55
C TYR A 49 -10.33 3.95 11.25
N GLY A 50 -9.54 3.07 10.64
CA GLY A 50 -9.90 2.40 9.41
C GLY A 50 -8.95 1.24 9.13
N TYR A 51 -9.33 0.39 8.19
CA TYR A 51 -8.52 -0.71 7.73
C TYR A 51 -8.63 -0.82 6.21
N SER A 52 -7.60 -1.35 5.56
CA SER A 52 -7.70 -1.72 4.14
C SER A 52 -8.64 -2.92 4.02
N GLU A 53 -9.75 -2.78 3.31
CA GLU A 53 -10.69 -3.87 3.10
C GLU A 53 -10.14 -4.85 2.05
N GLN A 54 -9.93 -6.10 2.47
CA GLN A 54 -9.53 -7.21 1.60
C GLN A 54 -10.49 -7.36 0.40
N ASP A 55 -11.76 -7.00 0.59
CA ASP A 55 -12.83 -7.06 -0.41
C ASP A 55 -12.58 -6.12 -1.60
N GLN A 56 -11.96 -4.95 -1.40
CA GLN A 56 -11.60 -4.05 -2.50
C GLN A 56 -10.44 -4.63 -3.32
N LEU A 57 -9.49 -5.30 -2.65
CA LEU A 57 -8.37 -5.97 -3.31
C LEU A 57 -8.84 -7.23 -4.06
N GLN A 58 -9.78 -7.99 -3.49
CA GLN A 58 -10.44 -9.13 -4.13
C GLN A 58 -11.28 -8.67 -5.32
N ALA A 59 -12.03 -7.57 -5.21
CA ALA A 59 -12.78 -6.99 -6.32
C ALA A 59 -11.85 -6.54 -7.45
N LEU A 60 -10.68 -5.96 -7.14
CA LEU A 60 -9.67 -5.60 -8.13
C LEU A 60 -9.06 -6.85 -8.81
N GLY A 61 -8.80 -7.90 -8.03
CA GLY A 61 -8.33 -9.19 -8.56
C GLY A 61 -9.34 -9.87 -9.47
N LEU A 62 -10.62 -9.86 -9.10
CA LEU A 62 -11.72 -10.35 -9.94
C LEU A 62 -11.86 -9.53 -11.22
N PHE A 63 -11.68 -8.20 -11.14
CA PHE A 63 -11.73 -7.31 -12.30
C PHE A 63 -10.61 -7.60 -13.31
N GLU A 64 -9.36 -7.78 -12.86
CA GLU A 64 -8.26 -8.10 -13.77
C GLU A 64 -8.34 -9.52 -14.35
N ALA A 65 -8.84 -10.50 -13.57
CA ALA A 65 -9.10 -11.84 -14.09
C ALA A 65 -10.15 -11.81 -15.21
N GLY A 66 -11.24 -11.05 -15.03
CA GLY A 66 -12.28 -10.86 -16.04
C GLY A 66 -11.78 -10.15 -17.30
N LYS A 67 -10.96 -9.11 -17.14
CA LYS A 67 -10.33 -8.39 -18.25
C LYS A 67 -9.39 -9.28 -19.06
N THR A 68 -8.59 -10.12 -18.40
CA THR A 68 -7.69 -11.07 -19.07
C THR A 68 -8.46 -12.08 -19.90
N LEU A 69 -9.57 -12.63 -19.38
CA LEU A 69 -10.44 -13.55 -20.13
C LEU A 69 -11.05 -12.88 -21.36
N LEU A 70 -11.54 -11.64 -21.20
CA LEU A 70 -12.09 -10.87 -22.31
C LEU A 70 -11.06 -10.59 -23.40
N LEU A 71 -9.84 -10.22 -23.02
CA LEU A 71 -8.76 -9.96 -23.99
C LEU A 71 -8.31 -11.25 -24.68
N SER A 72 -8.23 -12.37 -23.96
CA SER A 72 -7.91 -13.67 -24.58
C SER A 72 -8.99 -14.17 -25.54
N ASP A 73 -10.26 -13.86 -25.27
CA ASP A 73 -11.36 -14.18 -26.19
C ASP A 73 -11.36 -13.27 -27.43
N MET A 74 -10.87 -12.03 -27.29
CA MET A 74 -10.75 -11.08 -28.39
C MET A 74 -9.54 -11.34 -29.29
N ASP A 75 -8.46 -11.91 -28.76
CA ASP A 75 -7.25 -12.28 -29.53
C ASP A 75 -7.44 -13.58 -30.37
N CYS A 76 -8.61 -14.23 -30.30
CA CYS A 76 -8.97 -15.42 -31.10
C CYS A 76 -9.73 -15.11 -32.42
N TYR A 77 -9.78 -13.85 -32.86
CA TYR A 77 -10.27 -13.43 -34.19
C TYR A 77 -9.18 -12.72 -35.01
#